data_AF-A0AAP9J9G0-F1
#
_entry.id   AF-A0AAP9J9G0-F1
#
_cell.length_a   1.000
_cell.length_b   1.000
_cell.length_c   1.000
_cell.angle_alpha   90.00
_cell.angle_beta   90.00
_cell.angle_gamma   90.00
#
_symmetry.space_group_name_H-M   'P 1'
#
loop_
_entity.id
_entity.type
_entity.pdbx_description
1 polymer ?
#
loop_
_entity_poly.entity_id
_entity_poly.type
_entity_poly.pdbx_seq_one_letter_code
_entity_poly.pdbx_strand_id
1 'polypeptide(L)' 'MNVNYDLMLANVKGDLAKAEIELKLFKTNTSMSIDGKLRKDTIREMTNWTQTLKRRVESLEKEMRT' A
#
# COMPACT_ATOMS: atom_id res chain seq x y z
N MET A 1 -27.49 -3.90 4.52
CA MET A 1 -26.17 -3.65 5.12
C MET A 1 -25.73 -2.26 4.72
N ASN A 2 -25.46 -1.37 5.67
CA ASN A 2 -24.94 -0.04 5.37
C ASN A 2 -23.41 -0.17 5.24
N VAL A 3 -22.87 0.03 4.05
CA VAL A 3 -21.42 -0.02 3.83
C VAL A 3 -20.80 1.23 4.48
N ASN A 4 -19.96 1.04 5.49
CA ASN A 4 -19.28 2.16 6.15
C ASN A 4 -18.05 2.55 5.33
N TYR A 5 -18.27 3.43 4.34
CA TYR A 5 -17.22 3.92 3.45
C TYR A 5 -16.13 4.70 4.19
N ASP A 6 -16.46 5.43 5.26
CA ASP A 6 -15.48 6.13 6.09
C ASP A 6 -14.49 5.16 6.75
N LEU A 7 -14.99 4.06 7.32
CA LEU A 7 -14.16 3.02 7.93
C LEU A 7 -13.30 2.31 6.88
N MET A 8 -13.85 2.02 5.70
CA MET A 8 -13.08 1.43 4.60
C MET A 8 -11.98 2.37 4.13
N LEU A 9 -12.27 3.66 3.97
CA LEU A 9 -11.29 4.66 3.56
C LEU A 9 -10.19 4.82 4.61
N ALA A 10 -10.53 4.89 5.89
CA ALA A 10 -9.57 4.97 6.98
C ALA A 10 -8.62 3.77 7.00
N ASN A 11 -9.16 2.56 6.85
CA ASN A 11 -8.36 1.33 6.80
C ASN A 11 -7.40 1.33 5.61
N VAL A 12 -7.88 1.62 4.40
CA VAL A 12 -7.03 1.62 3.20
C VAL A 12 -5.97 2.72 3.27
N LYS A 13 -6.27 3.89 3.85
CA LYS A 13 -5.28 4.94 4.12
C LYS A 13 -4.20 4.49 5.10
N GLY A 14 -4.58 3.77 6.16
CA GLY A 14 -3.64 3.16 7.11
C GLY A 14 -2.72 2.14 6.44
N ASP A 15 -3.28 1.23 5.64
CA ASP A 15 -2.53 0.23 4.89
C ASP A 15 -1.56 0.89 3.89
N LEU A 16 -2.01 1.95 3.20
CA LEU A 16 -1.19 2.71 2.28
C LEU A 16 0.01 3.34 2.99
N ALA A 17 -0.22 4.02 4.11
CA ALA A 17 0.84 4.66 4.89
C ALA A 17 1.88 3.64 5.36
N LYS A 18 1.44 2.47 5.83
CA LYS A 18 2.34 1.37 6.23
C LYS A 18 3.16 0.86 5.04
N ALA A 19 2.52 0.60 3.90
CA ALA A 19 3.20 0.14 2.69
C ALA A 19 4.26 1.13 2.17
N GLU A 20 3.97 2.44 2.24
CA GLU A 20 4.92 3.49 1.85
C GLU A 20 6.15 3.53 2.77
N ILE A 21 5.95 3.39 4.08
CA ILE A 21 7.04 3.33 5.07
C ILE A 21 7.91 2.09 4.82
N GLU A 22 7.30 0.91 4.68
CA GLU A 22 8.01 -0.34 4.44
C GLU A 22 8.81 -0.29 3.13
N LEU A 23 8.21 0.21 2.05
CA LEU A 23 8.89 0.37 0.76
C LEU A 23 10.08 1.33 0.86
N LYS A 24 9.93 2.44 1.60
CA LYS A 24 11.02 3.38 1.83
C LYS A 24 12.16 2.71 2.59
N LEU A 25 11.86 2.05 3.71
CA LEU A 25 12.84 1.34 4.52
C LEU A 25 13.58 0.29 3.70
N PHE A 26 12.86 -0.51 2.92
CA PHE A 26 13.44 -1.57 2.11
C PHE A 26 14.33 -1.03 0.98
N LYS A 27 13.97 0.09 0.37
CA LYS A 27 14.80 0.79 -0.63
C LYS A 27 16.08 1.36 -0.02
N THR A 28 16.01 1.90 1.20
CA THR A 28 17.17 2.50 1.88
C THR A 28 18.09 1.48 2.53
N ASN A 29 17.55 0.33 2.98
CA ASN A 29 18.31 -0.66 3.71
C ASN A 29 18.76 -1.79 2.78
N THR A 30 20.02 -1.74 2.35
CA THR A 30 20.61 -2.71 1.41
C THR A 30 20.99 -4.04 2.07
N SER A 31 21.02 -4.11 3.41
CA SER A 31 21.34 -5.33 4.16
C SER A 31 20.11 -6.16 4.54
N MET A 32 18.88 -5.67 4.26
CA MET A 32 17.67 -6.47 4.45
C MET A 32 17.70 -7.67 3.50
N SER A 33 17.99 -8.86 4.04
CA SER A 33 17.84 -10.11 3.32
C SER A 33 16.35 -10.46 3.23
N ILE A 34 15.98 -11.07 2.11
CA ILE A 34 14.69 -11.71 1.94
C ILE A 34 14.99 -13.14 1.55
N ASP A 35 14.39 -14.09 2.25
CA ASP A 35 14.56 -15.51 1.97
C ASP A 35 14.21 -15.83 0.52
N GLY A 36 15.22 -16.25 -0.24
CA GLY A 36 15.09 -16.80 -1.59
C GLY A 36 14.61 -15.84 -2.69
N LYS A 37 14.23 -14.58 -2.38
CA LYS A 37 13.77 -13.61 -3.38
C LYS A 37 14.83 -12.56 -3.70
N LEU A 38 14.96 -12.22 -4.99
CA LEU A 38 15.80 -11.11 -5.40
C LEU A 38 15.22 -9.79 -4.87
N ARG A 39 16.05 -8.97 -4.22
CA ARG A 39 15.69 -7.65 -3.69
C ARG A 39 14.91 -6.79 -4.69
N LYS A 40 15.31 -6.83 -5.97
CA LYS A 40 14.65 -6.07 -7.05
C LYS A 40 13.19 -6.49 -7.27
N ASP A 41 12.90 -7.77 -7.12
CA ASP A 41 11.56 -8.33 -7.35
C ASP A 41 10.67 -7.99 -6.16
N THR A 42 11.19 -8.03 -4.94
CA THR A 42 10.43 -7.55 -3.78
C THR A 42 10.16 -6.04 -3.81
N ILE A 43 11.15 -5.21 -4.21
CA ILE A 43 10.88 -3.78 -4.41
C ILE A 43 9.76 -3.56 -5.43
N ARG A 44 9.75 -4.35 -6.51
CA ARG A 44 8.69 -4.29 -7.53
C ARG A 44 7.34 -4.71 -6.95
N GLU A 45 7.27 -5.83 -6.24
CA GLU A 45 6.05 -6.32 -5.56
C GLU A 45 5.49 -5.26 -4.60
N MET A 46 6.33 -4.71 -3.73
CA MET A 46 5.94 -3.68 -2.76
C MET A 46 5.50 -2.37 -3.45
N THR A 47 6.17 -1.98 -4.55
CA THR A 47 5.78 -0.80 -5.33
C THR A 47 4.42 -1.00 -5.99
N ASN A 48 4.16 -2.17 -6.58
CA ASN A 48 2.88 -2.52 -7.19
C ASN A 48 1.74 -2.57 -6.16
N TRP A 49 2.02 -3.11 -4.97
CA TRP A 49 1.06 -3.13 -3.87
C TRP A 49 0.71 -1.71 -3.40
N THR A 50 1.72 -0.87 -3.18
CA THR A 50 1.54 0.54 -2.80
C THR A 50 0.68 1.29 -3.83
N GLN A 51 0.95 1.07 -5.13
CA GLN A 51 0.15 1.67 -6.23
C GLN A 51 -1.31 1.19 -6.22
N THR A 52 -1.54 -0.10 -5.94
CA THR A 52 -2.89 -0.66 -5.80
C THR A 52 -3.67 0.01 -4.67
N LEU A 53 -3.01 0.21 -3.52
CA LEU A 53 -3.62 0.90 -2.38
C LEU A 53 -3.96 2.36 -2.69
N LYS A 54 -3.08 3.09 -3.40
CA LYS A 54 -3.37 4.46 -3.86
C LYS A 54 -4.62 4.54 -4.71
N ARG A 55 -4.72 3.68 -5.74
CA ARG A 55 -5.91 3.62 -6.61
C ARG A 55 -7.18 3.29 -5.82
N ARG A 56 -7.07 2.46 -4.79
CA ARG A 56 -8.20 2.10 -3.94
C ARG A 56 -8.65 3.27 -3.05
N VAL A 57 -7.72 4.05 -2.50
CA VAL A 57 -8.05 5.31 -1.80
C VAL A 57 -8.77 6.25 -2.76
N GLU A 58 -8.22 6.48 -3.96
CA GLU A 58 -8.82 7.37 -4.96
C GLU A 58 -10.23 6.92 -5.38
N SER A 59 -10.45 5.61 -5.57
CA SER A 59 -11.77 5.06 -5.91
C SER A 59 -12.78 5.28 -4.78
N LEU A 60 -12.40 4.99 -3.53
CA LEU A 60 -13.27 5.18 -2.37
C LEU A 60 -13.61 6.66 -2.16
N GLU A 61 -12.62 7.55 -2.27
CA GLU A 61 -12.86 9.00 -2.18
C GLU A 61 -13.78 9.51 -3.31
N LYS A 62 -13.72 8.90 -4.50
CA LYS A 62 -14.64 9.20 -5.59
C LYS A 62 -16.05 8.70 -5.30
N GLU A 63 -16.19 7.45 -4.86
CA GLU A 63 -17.48 6.84 -4.51
C GLU A 63 -18.21 7.62 -3.41
N MET A 64 -17.48 8.12 -2.41
CA MET A 64 -18.04 8.92 -1.32
C MET A 64 -18.50 10.34 -1.71
N ARG A 65 -18.11 10.83 -2.90
CA ARG A 65 -18.55 12.13 -3.43
C ARG A 65 -19.81 12.02 -4.29
N THR A 66 -20.19 10.79 -4.67
CA THR A 66 -21.37 10.47 -5.48
C THR A 66 -22.56 10.10 -4.60
#